data_AF-A0A2M7W929-F1
#
_entry.id   AF-A0A2M7W929-F1
#
_cell.length_a   1.000
_cell.length_b   1.000
_cell.length_c   1.000
_cell.angle_alpha   90.00
_cell.angle_beta   90.00
_cell.angle_gamma   90.00
#
_symmetry.space_group_name_H-M   'P 1'
#
loop_
_entity.id
_entity.type
_entity.pdbx_description
1 polymer ?
#
loop_
_entity_poly.entity_id
_entity_poly.type
_entity_poly.pdbx_seq_one_letter_code
_entity_poly.pdbx_strand_id
1 'polypeptide(L)'
;MSTLLPHAPLPVDPRSRTRAAKLGLRTLADALFYLPLRYEDLRAPVPVATLREGMEALVRVRVLRHKEGQKTVRLECADPDSGAPLTLVFFQRLGWVRNAFHAGTILTLRGKVQWFRGEPEIAQPEMLDGGDLGKIRPVYPKVAGVSQQWVRDLMARVLEAIDDWNLAVPPGDTAPGLPSLAQALQTLHRPDDLPLSGAVLEALKVWEIRQVLQTLKAQWGRAPSGATPLVIADKALQAWREGRPFTLTQAQERAIAEVRTDLEQERPMRRLVVGDVGSGKTQVILAASLIAAQAGGRSAVMLPTGILAEQIFEEVAATIPEAALITRTEERGAPLDRAKVVVGTHALLHRDLPPLNLVVIDEQHRFGTQQRQQLLERHPGAHALQLSATPIPRTMGLFLSQALSLSVIDQAPVRRAIATQVLARHQLPSMFARIEAEIALGHQVFVIYPTIEGGEEDVADLKRGHAWFAQRYPGQVEMTFGRDPNKEVTLRRMRREEFQILVTTSVVEVGISLPKLTVVAISGAERMGLATLHQLRGRLARAGLPGWFYLHSHTDEEVPRLRLLEETLDGFAIAEQDMKLRGWGDLISGLDQSGQHLRFFKPQQDLHLLDKVIERG
;
A
#
# COMPACT_ATOMS: atom_id res chain seq x y z
N MET A 1 -14.06 -8.39 8.81
CA MET A 1 -13.84 -9.46 9.81
C MET A 1 -15.13 -10.10 10.35
N SER A 2 -16.30 -9.45 10.30
CA SER A 2 -17.54 -9.94 10.94
C SER A 2 -18.42 -10.90 10.13
N THR A 3 -18.04 -11.25 8.89
CA THR A 3 -18.93 -11.96 7.95
C THR A 3 -18.82 -13.48 7.98
N LEU A 4 -17.83 -14.06 8.66
CA LEU A 4 -17.54 -15.50 8.62
C LEU A 4 -17.76 -16.24 9.95
N LEU A 5 -17.98 -15.52 11.04
CA LEU A 5 -18.30 -16.09 12.34
C LEU A 5 -19.77 -15.81 12.65
N PRO A 6 -20.55 -16.79 13.15
CA PRO A 6 -21.92 -16.52 13.56
C PRO A 6 -21.93 -15.34 14.55
N HIS A 7 -22.89 -14.43 14.40
CA HIS A 7 -23.19 -13.36 15.36
C HIS A 7 -23.78 -13.91 16.68
N ALA A 8 -23.29 -15.07 17.11
CA ALA A 8 -23.67 -15.71 18.34
C ALA A 8 -23.31 -14.79 19.52
N PRO A 9 -24.22 -14.67 20.49
CA PRO A 9 -24.02 -13.81 21.64
C PRO A 9 -22.85 -14.32 22.50
N LEU A 10 -22.14 -13.41 23.14
CA LEU A 10 -21.12 -13.76 24.12
C LEU A 10 -21.71 -14.55 25.30
N PRO A 11 -21.02 -15.59 25.81
CA PRO A 11 -21.46 -16.38 26.95
C PRO A 11 -21.18 -15.63 28.27
N VAL A 12 -21.82 -14.47 28.42
CA VAL A 12 -21.68 -13.57 29.58
C VAL A 12 -23.02 -13.30 30.24
N ASP A 13 -23.01 -13.28 31.58
CA ASP A 13 -24.16 -12.86 32.36
C ASP A 13 -24.45 -11.35 32.15
N PRO A 14 -25.69 -10.87 32.42
CA PRO A 14 -26.07 -9.48 32.20
C PRO A 14 -25.19 -8.44 32.90
N ARG A 15 -24.61 -8.76 34.07
CA ARG A 15 -23.74 -7.84 34.83
C ARG A 15 -22.34 -7.77 34.22
N SER A 16 -21.90 -8.85 33.58
CA SER A 16 -20.63 -8.95 32.85
C SER A 16 -20.67 -8.32 31.46
N ARG A 17 -21.85 -8.09 30.87
CA ARG A 17 -21.99 -7.42 29.55
C ARG A 17 -21.38 -6.02 29.52
N THR A 18 -21.53 -5.23 30.59
CA THR A 18 -20.93 -3.90 30.68
C THR A 18 -19.40 -3.96 30.68
N ARG A 19 -18.80 -5.00 31.26
CA ARG A 19 -17.34 -5.22 31.24
C ARG A 19 -16.86 -5.67 29.86
N ALA A 20 -17.58 -6.58 29.21
CA ALA A 20 -17.30 -6.99 27.83
C ALA A 20 -17.39 -5.82 26.84
N ALA A 21 -18.41 -4.96 26.99
CA ALA A 21 -18.58 -3.76 26.18
C ALA A 21 -17.42 -2.76 26.33
N LYS A 22 -16.83 -2.62 27.53
CA LYS A 22 -15.62 -1.79 27.74
C LYS A 22 -14.40 -2.30 26.96
N LEU A 23 -14.34 -3.60 26.69
CA LEU A 23 -13.31 -4.22 25.86
C LEU A 23 -13.65 -4.17 24.36
N GLY A 24 -14.82 -3.64 23.99
CA GLY A 24 -15.32 -3.66 22.61
C GLY A 24 -15.88 -5.01 22.16
N LEU A 25 -16.14 -5.94 23.08
CA LEU A 25 -16.59 -7.29 22.76
C LEU A 25 -18.13 -7.37 22.78
N ARG A 26 -18.74 -7.71 21.65
CA ARG A 26 -20.20 -7.87 21.51
C ARG A 26 -20.60 -9.27 21.07
N THR A 27 -19.75 -9.95 20.32
CA THR A 27 -19.99 -11.26 19.71
C THR A 27 -18.88 -12.26 20.07
N LEU A 28 -19.13 -13.56 19.85
CA LEU A 28 -18.09 -14.58 19.96
C LEU A 28 -16.88 -14.25 19.06
N ALA A 29 -17.13 -13.74 17.86
CA ALA A 29 -16.09 -13.32 16.91
C ALA A 29 -15.18 -12.24 17.51
N ASP A 30 -15.77 -11.23 18.16
CA ASP A 30 -14.99 -10.17 18.79
C ASP A 30 -14.05 -10.72 19.87
N ALA A 31 -14.52 -11.68 20.67
CA ALA A 31 -13.73 -12.31 21.71
C ALA A 31 -12.58 -13.17 21.15
N LEU A 32 -12.84 -13.99 20.13
CA LEU A 32 -11.81 -14.81 19.48
C LEU A 32 -10.69 -13.99 18.85
N PHE A 33 -11.00 -12.78 18.39
CA PHE A 33 -9.99 -11.86 17.84
C PHE A 33 -9.47 -10.85 18.87
N TYR A 34 -9.85 -10.97 20.14
CA TYR A 34 -9.29 -10.18 21.24
C TYR A 34 -8.02 -10.84 21.77
N LEU A 35 -6.94 -10.72 21.00
CA LEU A 35 -5.75 -11.53 21.22
C LEU A 35 -4.88 -11.06 22.41
N PRO A 36 -4.12 -11.98 23.02
CA PRO A 36 -3.07 -11.64 23.96
C PRO A 36 -1.97 -10.78 23.31
N LEU A 37 -1.47 -9.77 24.03
CA LEU A 37 -0.32 -8.94 23.63
C LEU A 37 1.02 -9.65 23.84
N ARG A 38 1.09 -10.49 24.88
CA ARG A 38 2.28 -11.25 25.26
C ARG A 38 1.87 -12.45 26.09
N TYR A 39 2.86 -13.30 26.36
CA TYR A 39 2.71 -14.52 27.12
C TYR A 39 3.73 -14.52 28.26
N GLU A 40 3.32 -15.08 29.39
CA GLU A 40 4.15 -15.22 30.57
C GLU A 40 4.43 -16.71 30.74
N ASP A 41 5.69 -17.10 30.59
CA ASP A 41 6.09 -18.50 30.76
C ASP A 41 6.21 -18.81 32.26
N LEU A 42 5.24 -19.56 32.79
CA LEU A 42 5.19 -19.98 34.19
C LEU A 42 5.46 -21.49 34.34
N ARG A 43 6.04 -22.14 33.31
CA ARG A 43 6.25 -23.59 33.29
C ARG A 43 7.32 -24.03 34.29
N ALA A 44 8.43 -23.32 34.34
CA ALA A 44 9.55 -23.65 35.21
C ALA A 44 10.22 -22.39 35.76
N PRO A 45 10.53 -22.35 37.08
CA PRO A 45 11.39 -21.32 37.63
C PRO A 45 12.80 -21.37 37.02
N VAL A 46 13.38 -20.21 36.76
CA VAL A 46 14.78 -20.09 36.34
C VAL A 46 15.70 -20.00 37.56
N PRO A 47 16.94 -20.53 37.49
CA PRO A 47 17.90 -20.38 38.57
C PRO A 47 18.24 -18.90 38.82
N VAL A 48 18.36 -18.50 40.09
CA VAL A 48 18.64 -17.11 40.47
C VAL A 48 19.99 -16.64 39.89
N ALA A 49 20.95 -17.55 39.77
CA ALA A 49 22.27 -17.25 39.19
C ALA A 49 22.22 -16.83 37.71
N THR A 50 21.14 -17.12 36.99
CA THR A 50 21.00 -16.80 35.56
C THR A 50 20.26 -15.48 35.29
N LEU A 51 19.78 -14.83 36.35
CA LEU A 51 19.01 -13.60 36.23
C LEU A 51 19.86 -12.47 35.62
N ARG A 52 19.20 -11.60 34.85
CA ARG A 52 19.81 -10.41 34.25
C ARG A 52 18.97 -9.18 34.55
N GLU A 53 19.61 -8.02 34.60
CA GLU A 53 18.90 -6.76 34.82
C GLU A 53 17.83 -6.54 33.75
N GLY A 54 16.62 -6.17 34.20
CA GLY A 54 15.46 -5.93 33.33
C GLY A 54 14.68 -7.18 32.93
N MET A 55 15.18 -8.39 33.21
CA MET A 55 14.49 -9.66 32.93
C MET A 55 13.20 -9.78 33.76
N GLU A 56 12.09 -10.20 33.17
CA GLU A 56 10.94 -10.72 33.94
C GLU A 56 11.13 -12.22 34.13
N ALA A 57 11.24 -12.68 35.39
CA ALA A 57 11.60 -14.06 35.70
C ALA A 57 10.65 -14.67 36.72
N LEU A 58 10.31 -15.94 36.50
CA LEU A 58 9.74 -16.84 37.51
C LEU A 58 10.90 -17.44 38.31
N VAL A 59 10.92 -17.29 39.63
CA VAL A 59 11.99 -17.80 40.49
C VAL A 59 11.42 -18.55 41.69
N ARG A 60 12.18 -19.54 42.14
CA ARG A 60 11.90 -20.29 43.37
C ARG A 60 12.97 -19.93 44.39
N VAL A 61 12.57 -19.39 45.53
CA VAL A 61 13.52 -18.90 46.54
C VAL A 61 13.12 -19.32 47.95
N ARG A 62 14.11 -19.62 48.79
CA ARG A 62 13.93 -19.87 50.22
C ARG A 62 14.16 -18.59 51.00
N VAL A 63 13.21 -18.19 51.83
CA VAL A 63 13.36 -17.02 52.71
C VAL A 63 14.39 -17.33 53.78
N LEU A 64 15.43 -16.48 53.88
CA LEU A 64 16.46 -16.60 54.90
C LEU A 64 16.15 -15.69 56.09
N ARG A 65 15.89 -14.41 55.80
CA ARG A 65 15.59 -13.41 56.82
C ARG A 65 14.69 -12.31 56.28
N HIS A 66 14.00 -11.65 57.20
CA HIS A 66 13.16 -10.50 56.94
C HIS A 66 13.79 -9.27 57.59
N LYS A 67 13.88 -8.16 56.84
CA LYS A 67 14.35 -6.86 57.32
C LYS A 67 13.31 -5.77 57.07
N GLU A 68 12.91 -5.09 58.13
CA GLU A 68 11.97 -3.99 58.07
C GLU A 68 12.68 -2.64 57.87
N GLY A 69 12.18 -1.85 56.91
CA GLY A 69 12.50 -0.44 56.76
C GLY A 69 11.30 0.45 57.16
N GLN A 70 11.50 1.77 57.22
CA GLN A 70 10.42 2.70 57.61
C GLN A 70 9.16 2.58 56.72
N LYS A 71 9.32 2.33 55.42
CA LYS A 71 8.23 2.23 54.42
C LYS A 71 8.25 0.96 53.56
N THR A 72 9.17 0.03 53.80
CA THR A 72 9.35 -1.16 52.96
C THR A 72 9.63 -2.40 53.79
N VAL A 73 9.23 -3.56 53.26
CA VAL A 73 9.60 -4.88 53.77
C VAL A 73 10.56 -5.51 52.78
N ARG A 74 11.74 -5.91 53.24
CA ARG A 74 12.74 -6.63 52.43
C ARG A 74 12.85 -8.08 52.91
N LEU A 75 12.66 -9.03 52.01
CA LEU A 75 12.96 -10.44 52.26
C LEU A 75 14.27 -10.76 51.58
N GLU A 76 15.23 -11.22 52.36
CA GLU A 76 16.46 -11.77 51.82
C GLU A 76 16.26 -13.27 51.64
N CYS A 77 16.42 -13.70 50.41
CA CYS A 77 16.17 -15.06 50.00
C CYS A 77 17.42 -15.65 49.33
N ALA A 78 17.47 -16.97 49.26
CA ALA A 78 18.45 -17.68 48.46
C ALA A 78 17.76 -18.71 47.58
N ASP A 79 18.35 -18.96 46.42
CA ASP A 79 18.01 -20.10 45.59
C ASP A 79 18.17 -21.40 46.39
N PRO A 80 17.14 -22.25 46.51
CA PRO A 80 17.21 -23.51 47.27
C PRO A 80 18.27 -24.48 46.75
N ASP A 81 18.59 -24.41 45.46
CA ASP A 81 19.47 -25.35 44.76
C ASP A 81 20.91 -24.79 44.66
N SER A 82 21.06 -23.52 44.25
CA SER A 82 22.39 -22.90 44.03
C SER A 82 22.90 -22.07 45.20
N GLY A 83 22.04 -21.67 46.14
CA GLY A 83 22.38 -20.75 47.22
C GLY A 83 22.57 -19.29 46.79
N ALA A 84 22.36 -18.97 45.50
CA ALA A 84 22.49 -17.61 44.99
C ALA A 84 21.51 -16.64 45.68
N PRO A 85 21.96 -15.46 46.14
CA PRO A 85 21.12 -14.53 46.88
C PRO A 85 20.15 -13.78 45.97
N LEU A 86 18.95 -13.50 46.47
CA LEU A 86 17.95 -12.63 45.84
C LEU A 86 17.21 -11.84 46.92
N THR A 87 17.07 -10.53 46.71
CA THR A 87 16.25 -9.69 47.60
C THR A 87 14.87 -9.44 47.00
N LEU A 88 13.82 -9.59 47.80
CA LEU A 88 12.44 -9.22 47.44
C LEU A 88 12.04 -7.97 48.20
N VAL A 89 11.46 -6.98 47.52
CA VAL A 89 11.08 -5.69 48.13
C VAL A 89 9.60 -5.41 47.97
N PHE A 90 8.92 -5.16 49.09
CA PHE A 90 7.51 -4.77 49.13
C PHE A 90 7.39 -3.33 49.64
N PHE A 91 6.82 -2.43 48.82
CA PHE A 91 6.65 -1.01 49.15
C PHE A 91 5.40 -0.68 50.00
N GLN A 92 4.56 -1.67 50.31
CA GLN A 92 3.42 -1.51 51.20
C GLN A 92 3.60 -2.37 52.44
N ARG A 93 3.25 -1.84 53.64
CA ARG A 93 3.20 -2.58 54.90
C ARG A 93 2.07 -3.60 54.85
N LEU A 94 2.32 -4.71 54.18
CA LEU A 94 1.37 -5.80 54.05
C LEU A 94 1.48 -6.65 55.32
N GLY A 95 0.60 -6.42 56.30
CA GLY A 95 0.57 -7.18 57.56
C GLY A 95 0.44 -8.70 57.38
N TRP A 96 0.03 -9.16 56.19
CA TRP A 96 -0.02 -10.57 55.82
C TRP A 96 1.36 -11.17 55.45
N VAL A 97 2.28 -10.37 54.90
CA VAL A 97 3.66 -10.80 54.57
C VAL A 97 4.40 -11.23 55.84
N ARG A 98 4.13 -10.54 56.96
CA ARG A 98 4.70 -10.83 58.29
C ARG A 98 4.33 -12.23 58.82
N ASN A 99 3.10 -12.66 58.59
CA ASN A 99 2.58 -13.92 59.13
C ASN A 99 2.72 -15.09 58.15
N ALA A 100 2.92 -14.82 56.85
CA ALA A 100 2.99 -15.84 55.81
C ALA A 100 4.42 -16.32 55.50
N PHE A 101 5.44 -15.50 55.76
CA PHE A 101 6.81 -15.77 55.27
C PHE A 101 7.83 -15.83 56.40
N HIS A 102 7.92 -17.00 57.02
CA HIS A 102 8.95 -17.33 58.00
C HIS A 102 10.25 -17.75 57.33
N ALA A 103 11.36 -17.69 58.07
CA ALA A 103 12.64 -18.25 57.61
C ALA A 103 12.45 -19.74 57.30
N GLY A 104 12.96 -20.18 56.15
CA GLY A 104 12.79 -21.55 55.64
C GLY A 104 11.62 -21.72 54.67
N THR A 105 10.66 -20.77 54.57
CA THR A 105 9.56 -20.87 53.60
C THR A 105 10.09 -20.79 52.17
N ILE A 106 9.65 -21.71 51.31
CA ILE A 106 9.95 -21.70 49.87
C ILE A 106 8.83 -20.98 49.13
N LEU A 107 9.19 -19.96 48.36
CA LEU A 107 8.28 -19.14 47.59
C LEU A 107 8.56 -19.31 46.11
N THR A 108 7.49 -19.36 45.33
CA THR A 108 7.56 -19.25 43.88
C THR A 108 6.90 -17.94 43.48
N LEU A 109 7.66 -17.08 42.82
CA LEU A 109 7.25 -15.72 42.55
C LEU A 109 7.76 -15.25 41.20
N ARG A 110 7.10 -14.26 40.65
CA ARG A 110 7.48 -13.63 39.40
C ARG A 110 7.63 -12.14 39.57
N GLY A 111 8.62 -11.57 38.91
CA GLY A 111 8.73 -10.13 38.80
C GLY A 111 9.88 -9.69 37.92
N LYS A 112 9.98 -8.37 37.74
CA LYS A 112 11.08 -7.77 36.99
C LYS A 112 12.29 -7.66 37.88
N VAL A 113 13.40 -8.23 37.44
CA VAL A 113 14.68 -8.21 38.16
C VAL A 113 15.38 -6.87 37.94
N GLN A 114 15.88 -6.30 39.02
CA GLN A 114 16.63 -5.06 39.12
C GLN A 114 17.92 -5.33 39.91
N TRP A 115 18.96 -4.52 39.73
CA TRP A 115 20.18 -4.65 40.52
C TRP A 115 20.28 -3.50 41.51
N PHE A 116 20.50 -3.82 42.78
CA PHE A 116 20.73 -2.82 43.81
C PHE A 116 21.98 -3.19 44.60
N ARG A 117 22.97 -2.29 44.60
CA ARG A 117 24.27 -2.50 45.27
C ARG A 117 25.00 -3.80 44.85
N GLY A 118 24.82 -4.21 43.60
CA GLY A 118 25.46 -5.41 43.04
C GLY A 118 24.71 -6.72 43.28
N GLU A 119 23.59 -6.69 44.01
CA GLU A 119 22.75 -7.87 44.24
C GLU A 119 21.45 -7.79 43.43
N PRO A 120 20.92 -8.93 42.95
CA PRO A 120 19.62 -8.96 42.27
C PRO A 120 18.48 -8.71 43.26
N GLU A 121 17.53 -7.90 42.82
CA GLU A 121 16.36 -7.48 43.58
C GLU A 121 15.10 -7.60 42.70
N ILE A 122 14.00 -8.12 43.26
CA ILE A 122 12.67 -8.06 42.64
C ILE A 122 11.76 -7.21 43.51
N ALA A 123 11.34 -6.06 42.97
CA ALA A 123 10.40 -5.18 43.63
C ALA A 123 8.95 -5.55 43.28
N GLN A 124 8.09 -5.59 44.30
CA GLN A 124 6.67 -5.97 44.22
C GLN A 124 6.43 -7.26 43.42
N PRO A 125 7.02 -8.38 43.84
CA PRO A 125 6.84 -9.64 43.13
C PRO A 125 5.37 -10.10 43.18
N GLU A 126 4.92 -10.68 42.09
CA GLU A 126 3.67 -11.43 42.02
C GLU A 126 3.92 -12.82 42.62
N MET A 127 3.20 -13.14 43.68
CA MET A 127 3.21 -14.47 44.29
C MET A 127 2.31 -15.38 43.45
N LEU A 128 2.84 -16.52 43.03
CA LEU A 128 2.06 -17.51 42.28
C LEU A 128 1.59 -18.62 43.22
N ASP A 129 0.31 -18.97 43.11
CA ASP A 129 -0.26 -20.15 43.74
C ASP A 129 -0.18 -21.37 42.80
N GLY A 130 -0.45 -22.56 43.34
CA GLY A 130 -0.29 -23.82 42.61
C GLY A 130 -1.14 -23.97 41.34
N GLY A 131 -2.13 -23.09 41.11
CA GLY A 131 -3.03 -23.15 39.97
C GLY A 131 -2.44 -22.65 38.65
N ASP A 132 -1.54 -21.66 38.72
CA ASP A 132 -0.91 -21.01 37.55
C ASP A 132 0.47 -21.63 37.19
N LEU A 133 1.09 -22.35 38.13
CA LEU A 133 2.38 -23.02 37.90
C LEU A 133 2.26 -24.13 36.86
N GLY A 134 3.27 -24.23 35.99
CA GLY A 134 3.31 -25.24 34.93
C GLY A 134 2.62 -24.81 33.63
N LYS A 135 2.10 -23.58 33.55
CA LYS A 135 1.32 -23.10 32.39
C LYS A 135 1.97 -21.89 31.73
N ILE A 136 1.55 -21.59 30.51
CA ILE A 136 1.85 -20.32 29.85
C ILE A 136 0.61 -19.42 29.99
N ARG A 137 0.79 -18.24 30.58
CA ARG A 137 -0.30 -17.33 30.90
C ARG A 137 -0.43 -16.22 29.85
N PRO A 138 -1.54 -16.15 29.09
CA PRO A 138 -1.77 -15.05 28.15
C PRO A 138 -2.07 -13.73 28.88
N VAL A 139 -1.52 -12.63 28.35
CA VAL A 139 -1.72 -11.27 28.85
C VAL A 139 -2.42 -10.44 27.80
N TYR A 140 -3.61 -9.94 28.14
CA TYR A 140 -4.47 -9.20 27.23
C TYR A 140 -4.28 -7.68 27.40
N PRO A 141 -4.73 -6.85 26.44
CA PRO A 141 -4.71 -5.40 26.58
C PRO A 141 -5.39 -4.94 27.88
N LYS A 142 -4.79 -3.95 28.57
CA LYS A 142 -5.30 -3.44 29.84
C LYS A 142 -6.43 -2.44 29.59
N VAL A 143 -7.57 -2.63 30.24
CA VAL A 143 -8.71 -1.70 30.22
C VAL A 143 -9.15 -1.38 31.64
N ALA A 144 -9.39 -0.10 31.91
CA ALA A 144 -9.75 0.38 33.24
C ALA A 144 -11.05 -0.30 33.76
N GLY A 145 -10.95 -0.88 34.96
CA GLY A 145 -12.07 -1.58 35.61
C GLY A 145 -12.33 -3.00 35.10
N VAL A 146 -11.41 -3.59 34.33
CA VAL A 146 -11.45 -5.00 33.92
C VAL A 146 -10.14 -5.68 34.33
N SER A 147 -10.23 -6.75 35.13
CA SER A 147 -9.04 -7.50 35.57
C SER A 147 -8.58 -8.50 34.50
N GLN A 148 -7.27 -8.79 34.47
CA GLN A 148 -6.70 -9.80 33.56
C GLN A 148 -7.30 -11.18 33.79
N GLN A 149 -7.57 -11.55 35.05
CA GLN A 149 -8.21 -12.82 35.38
C GLN A 149 -9.60 -12.93 34.76
N TRP A 150 -10.41 -11.87 34.86
CA TRP A 150 -11.75 -11.88 34.28
C TRP A 150 -11.71 -12.04 32.75
N VAL A 151 -10.74 -11.44 32.06
CA VAL A 151 -10.57 -11.62 30.61
C VAL A 151 -10.21 -13.07 30.30
N ARG A 152 -9.29 -13.70 31.04
CA ARG A 152 -8.94 -15.11 30.87
C ARG A 152 -10.13 -16.04 31.08
N ASP A 153 -10.91 -15.82 32.15
CA ASP A 153 -12.10 -16.62 32.46
C ASP A 153 -13.19 -16.45 31.38
N LEU A 154 -13.27 -15.26 30.76
CA LEU A 154 -14.15 -15.04 29.61
C LEU A 154 -13.67 -15.80 28.38
N MET A 155 -12.38 -15.72 28.05
CA MET A 155 -11.83 -16.43 26.89
C MET A 155 -11.97 -17.94 27.03
N ALA A 156 -11.73 -18.50 28.22
CA ALA A 156 -11.95 -19.92 28.49
C ALA A 156 -13.39 -20.35 28.19
N ARG A 157 -14.38 -19.60 28.68
CA ARG A 157 -15.81 -19.84 28.37
C ARG A 157 -16.15 -19.68 26.90
N VAL A 158 -15.54 -18.72 26.22
CA VAL A 158 -15.72 -18.51 24.77
C VAL A 158 -15.21 -19.72 24.00
N LEU A 159 -14.04 -20.26 24.35
CA LEU A 159 -13.49 -21.45 23.70
C LEU A 159 -14.35 -22.69 23.97
N GLU A 160 -14.87 -22.84 25.19
CA GLU A 160 -15.74 -23.96 25.59
C GLU A 160 -17.13 -23.90 24.94
N ALA A 161 -17.64 -22.70 24.63
CA ALA A 161 -18.96 -22.52 24.00
C ALA A 161 -18.99 -22.82 22.50
N ILE A 162 -17.85 -23.15 21.89
CA ILE A 162 -17.76 -23.45 20.46
C ILE A 162 -17.80 -24.97 20.27
N ASP A 163 -19.00 -25.49 20.01
CA ASP A 163 -19.24 -26.93 19.82
C ASP A 163 -18.62 -27.47 18.52
N ASP A 164 -18.73 -26.70 17.43
CA ASP A 164 -18.13 -27.03 16.13
C ASP A 164 -17.27 -25.87 15.63
N TRP A 165 -15.95 -26.02 15.80
CA TRP A 165 -14.96 -25.05 15.34
C TRP A 165 -14.91 -24.91 13.82
N ASN A 166 -15.30 -25.95 13.06
CA ASN A 166 -15.35 -25.88 11.61
C ASN A 166 -16.59 -25.10 11.13
N LEU A 167 -17.67 -25.08 11.91
CA LEU A 167 -18.84 -24.24 11.64
C LEU A 167 -18.61 -22.79 12.09
N ALA A 168 -17.97 -22.61 13.25
CA ALA A 168 -17.69 -21.28 13.79
C ALA A 168 -16.60 -20.55 13.00
N VAL A 169 -15.55 -21.27 12.59
CA VAL A 169 -14.47 -20.76 11.76
C VAL A 169 -14.39 -21.67 10.53
N PRO A 170 -15.13 -21.37 9.44
CA PRO A 170 -15.12 -22.17 8.24
C PRO A 170 -13.68 -22.46 7.82
N PRO A 171 -13.31 -23.74 7.57
CA PRO A 171 -11.98 -24.06 7.09
C PRO A 171 -11.75 -23.34 5.76
N GLY A 172 -10.83 -22.37 5.76
CA GLY A 172 -10.28 -21.80 4.54
C GLY A 172 -9.00 -22.56 4.22
N ASP A 173 -9.01 -23.35 3.14
CA ASP A 173 -7.93 -24.21 2.60
C ASP A 173 -6.67 -24.23 3.46
N THR A 174 -6.60 -25.04 4.50
CA THR A 174 -5.44 -25.01 5.41
C THR A 174 -4.17 -25.29 4.60
N ALA A 175 -3.23 -24.33 4.58
CA ALA A 175 -2.02 -24.51 3.79
C ALA A 175 -1.22 -25.70 4.36
N PRO A 176 -0.62 -26.54 3.51
CA PRO A 176 0.13 -27.71 3.99
C PRO A 176 1.18 -27.34 5.04
N GLY A 177 1.14 -28.06 6.17
CA GLY A 177 2.07 -27.85 7.28
C GLY A 177 1.74 -26.68 8.22
N LEU A 178 0.61 -25.99 8.03
CA LEU A 178 0.12 -24.95 8.95
C LEU A 178 -1.12 -25.43 9.72
N PRO A 179 -1.32 -24.99 10.97
CA PRO A 179 -2.57 -25.23 11.69
C PRO A 179 -3.74 -24.50 11.02
N SER A 180 -4.96 -25.01 11.21
CA SER A 180 -6.17 -24.30 10.82
C SER A 180 -6.33 -23.01 11.64
N LEU A 181 -7.14 -22.05 11.16
CA LEU A 181 -7.41 -20.83 11.93
C LEU A 181 -8.01 -21.17 13.32
N ALA A 182 -8.88 -22.17 13.40
CA ALA A 182 -9.43 -22.64 14.66
C ALA A 182 -8.32 -23.09 15.63
N GLN A 183 -7.40 -23.95 15.16
CA GLN A 183 -6.27 -24.41 15.95
C GLN A 183 -5.34 -23.26 16.35
N ALA A 184 -5.08 -22.31 15.45
CA ALA A 184 -4.26 -21.14 15.73
C ALA A 184 -4.89 -20.26 16.83
N LEU A 185 -6.20 -19.96 16.73
CA LEU A 185 -6.91 -19.17 17.74
C LEU A 185 -6.96 -19.88 19.10
N GLN A 186 -7.23 -21.18 19.12
CA GLN A 186 -7.17 -21.98 20.35
C GLN A 186 -5.77 -21.90 20.98
N THR A 187 -4.72 -22.07 20.18
CA THR A 187 -3.33 -22.04 20.65
C THR A 187 -2.93 -20.66 21.21
N LEU A 188 -3.43 -19.57 20.63
CA LEU A 188 -3.18 -18.21 21.15
C LEU A 188 -3.88 -18.00 22.50
N HIS A 189 -5.12 -18.42 22.65
CA HIS A 189 -5.87 -18.20 23.89
C HIS A 189 -5.54 -19.22 24.98
N ARG A 190 -5.09 -20.42 24.60
CA ARG A 190 -4.73 -21.53 25.48
C ARG A 190 -3.43 -22.20 24.98
N PRO A 191 -2.27 -21.55 25.19
CA PRO A 191 -0.99 -22.06 24.72
C PRO A 191 -0.46 -23.22 25.57
N ASP A 192 -0.10 -24.32 24.91
CA ASP A 192 0.75 -25.37 25.48
C ASP A 192 2.25 -25.05 25.32
N ASP A 193 2.59 -24.22 24.33
CA ASP A 193 3.93 -23.67 24.10
C ASP A 193 3.86 -22.20 23.65
N LEU A 194 4.99 -21.48 23.63
CA LEU A 194 5.05 -20.05 23.29
C LEU A 194 4.55 -19.78 21.85
N PRO A 195 3.34 -19.22 21.68
CA PRO A 195 2.60 -19.36 20.41
C PRO A 195 2.88 -18.24 19.40
N LEU A 196 3.64 -17.21 19.78
CA LEU A 196 3.95 -16.05 18.91
C LEU A 196 5.13 -16.28 17.97
N SER A 197 5.40 -17.52 17.58
CA SER A 197 6.45 -17.86 16.63
C SER A 197 6.07 -19.10 15.82
N GLY A 198 6.72 -19.28 14.66
CA GLY A 198 6.51 -20.45 13.81
C GLY A 198 5.12 -20.54 13.17
N ALA A 199 4.58 -21.75 13.12
CA ALA A 199 3.43 -22.11 12.27
C ALA A 199 2.11 -21.41 12.65
N VAL A 200 1.90 -21.07 13.93
CA VAL A 200 0.66 -20.41 14.39
C VAL A 200 0.56 -18.99 13.83
N LEU A 201 1.62 -18.19 13.97
CA LEU A 201 1.65 -16.83 13.43
C LEU A 201 1.56 -16.84 11.90
N GLU A 202 2.22 -17.81 11.26
CA GLU A 202 2.17 -17.98 9.81
C GLU A 202 0.75 -18.32 9.32
N ALA A 203 0.03 -19.20 10.03
CA ALA A 203 -1.36 -19.53 9.71
C ALA A 203 -2.28 -18.30 9.81
N LEU A 204 -2.11 -17.44 10.82
CA LEU A 204 -2.87 -16.19 10.95
C LEU A 204 -2.59 -15.23 9.78
N LYS A 205 -1.32 -15.11 9.38
CA LYS A 205 -0.92 -14.30 8.22
C LYS A 205 -1.54 -14.81 6.93
N VAL A 206 -1.45 -16.12 6.68
CA VAL A 206 -2.06 -16.80 5.52
C VAL A 206 -3.58 -16.61 5.49
N TRP A 207 -4.24 -16.74 6.65
CA TRP A 207 -5.67 -16.48 6.75
C TRP A 207 -6.01 -15.01 6.42
N GLU A 208 -5.28 -14.05 6.98
CA GLU A 208 -5.53 -12.63 6.74
C GLU A 208 -5.28 -12.25 5.27
N ILE A 209 -4.23 -12.78 4.64
CA ILE A 209 -3.99 -12.65 3.19
C ILE A 209 -5.21 -13.10 2.40
N ARG A 210 -5.78 -14.27 2.72
CA ARG A 210 -6.98 -14.78 2.05
C ARG A 210 -8.19 -13.89 2.24
N GLN A 211 -8.41 -13.36 3.44
CA GLN A 211 -9.51 -12.44 3.69
C GLN A 211 -9.41 -11.18 2.84
N VAL A 212 -8.19 -10.64 2.70
CA VAL A 212 -7.94 -9.50 1.80
C VAL A 212 -8.23 -9.89 0.35
N LEU A 213 -7.71 -11.02 -0.12
CA LEU A 213 -7.94 -11.48 -1.50
C LEU A 213 -9.42 -11.75 -1.78
N GLN A 214 -10.15 -12.38 -0.85
CA GLN A 214 -11.59 -12.61 -0.97
C GLN A 214 -12.36 -11.29 -0.99
N THR A 215 -11.98 -10.32 -0.16
CA THR A 215 -12.58 -8.98 -0.16
C THR A 215 -12.34 -8.28 -1.49
N LEU A 216 -11.11 -8.31 -2.02
CA LEU A 216 -10.76 -7.74 -3.32
C LEU A 216 -11.52 -8.45 -4.46
N LYS A 217 -11.59 -9.79 -4.46
CA LYS A 217 -12.39 -10.58 -5.41
C LYS A 217 -13.87 -10.24 -5.32
N ALA A 218 -14.42 -10.02 -4.13
CA ALA A 218 -15.82 -9.64 -3.97
C ALA A 218 -16.09 -8.21 -4.46
N GLN A 219 -15.17 -7.28 -4.22
CA GLN A 219 -15.27 -5.90 -4.68
C GLN A 219 -15.14 -5.79 -6.21
N TRP A 220 -14.19 -6.51 -6.82
CA TRP A 220 -13.88 -6.38 -8.25
C TRP A 220 -14.55 -7.45 -9.11
N GLY A 221 -14.89 -8.60 -8.53
CA GLY A 221 -15.48 -9.75 -9.21
C GLY A 221 -17.00 -9.74 -9.29
N ARG A 222 -17.72 -8.81 -8.68
CA ARG A 222 -19.17 -8.61 -8.92
C ARG A 222 -19.44 -7.92 -10.26
N ALA A 223 -18.92 -8.49 -11.35
CA ALA A 223 -19.40 -8.16 -12.68
C ALA A 223 -20.66 -9.01 -12.93
N PRO A 224 -21.85 -8.40 -13.08
CA PRO A 224 -23.05 -9.15 -13.44
C PRO A 224 -22.85 -9.85 -14.79
N SER A 225 -23.50 -10.99 -15.01
CA SER A 225 -23.61 -11.58 -16.35
C SER A 225 -24.33 -10.60 -17.29
N GLY A 226 -23.96 -10.57 -18.56
CA GLY A 226 -24.64 -9.74 -19.57
C GLY A 226 -23.74 -8.74 -20.28
N ALA A 227 -22.43 -8.97 -20.33
CA ALA A 227 -21.62 -8.32 -21.34
C ALA A 227 -21.96 -8.90 -22.71
N THR A 228 -22.00 -8.05 -23.72
CA THR A 228 -22.07 -8.48 -25.11
C THR A 228 -20.66 -8.84 -25.58
N PRO A 229 -20.37 -10.10 -25.97
CA PRO A 229 -19.07 -10.47 -26.51
C PRO A 229 -18.67 -9.60 -27.70
N LEU A 230 -17.45 -9.07 -27.66
CA LEU A 230 -16.88 -8.23 -28.72
C LEU A 230 -15.87 -9.05 -29.52
N VAL A 231 -16.36 -9.74 -30.54
CA VAL A 231 -15.56 -10.64 -31.39
C VAL A 231 -15.26 -9.97 -32.72
N ILE A 232 -13.98 -9.96 -33.13
CA ILE A 232 -13.54 -9.47 -34.43
C ILE A 232 -12.68 -10.52 -35.14
N ALA A 233 -12.56 -10.43 -36.47
CA ALA A 233 -11.67 -11.28 -37.25
C ALA A 233 -10.19 -10.93 -37.01
N ASP A 234 -9.31 -11.92 -36.98
CA ASP A 234 -7.86 -11.74 -36.79
C ASP A 234 -7.25 -10.75 -37.78
N LYS A 235 -7.72 -10.80 -39.03
CA LYS A 235 -7.24 -9.94 -40.12
C LYS A 235 -7.38 -8.45 -39.81
N ALA A 236 -8.41 -8.05 -39.07
CA ALA A 236 -8.62 -6.65 -38.72
C ALA A 236 -7.56 -6.13 -37.74
N LEU A 237 -7.29 -6.91 -36.69
CA LEU A 237 -6.26 -6.56 -35.71
C LEU A 237 -4.86 -6.64 -36.35
N GLN A 238 -4.63 -7.60 -37.23
CA GLN A 238 -3.39 -7.71 -38.00
C GLN A 238 -3.16 -6.50 -38.91
N ALA A 239 -4.17 -6.07 -39.67
CA ALA A 239 -4.06 -4.88 -40.52
C ALA A 239 -3.74 -3.61 -39.71
N TRP A 240 -4.32 -3.48 -38.51
CA TRP A 240 -3.98 -2.38 -37.61
C TRP A 240 -2.54 -2.44 -37.08
N ARG A 241 -2.02 -3.65 -36.79
CA ARG A 241 -0.61 -3.84 -36.40
C ARG A 241 0.34 -3.43 -37.52
N GLU A 242 0.05 -3.88 -38.76
CA GLU A 242 0.88 -3.64 -39.94
C GLU A 242 0.85 -2.17 -40.39
N GLY A 243 -0.25 -1.45 -40.15
CA GLY A 243 -0.39 -0.03 -40.50
C GLY A 243 0.43 0.94 -39.65
N ARG A 244 1.21 0.44 -38.67
CA ARG A 244 1.96 1.29 -37.73
C ARG A 244 3.41 1.49 -38.14
N PRO A 245 3.98 2.68 -37.85
CA PRO A 245 5.38 2.98 -38.15
C PRO A 245 6.38 2.32 -37.18
N PHE A 246 5.92 1.45 -36.28
CA PHE A 246 6.74 0.75 -35.29
C PHE A 246 6.14 -0.62 -34.95
N THR A 247 7.01 -1.53 -34.53
CA THR A 247 6.61 -2.86 -34.03
C THR A 247 6.23 -2.79 -32.55
N LEU A 248 5.19 -3.52 -32.17
CA LEU A 248 4.81 -3.65 -30.76
C LEU A 248 5.79 -4.52 -30.00
N THR A 249 5.99 -4.21 -28.72
CA THR A 249 6.78 -5.07 -27.84
C THR A 249 6.02 -6.35 -27.53
N GLN A 250 6.73 -7.41 -27.14
CA GLN A 250 6.10 -8.67 -26.76
C GLN A 250 5.14 -8.48 -25.57
N ALA A 251 5.47 -7.59 -24.64
CA ALA A 251 4.61 -7.26 -23.50
C ALA A 251 3.33 -6.54 -23.93
N GLN A 252 3.39 -5.64 -24.92
CA GLN A 252 2.21 -5.00 -25.50
C GLN A 252 1.33 -6.00 -26.24
N GLU A 253 1.93 -6.88 -27.06
CA GLU A 253 1.20 -7.92 -27.79
C GLU A 253 0.46 -8.87 -26.83
N ARG A 254 1.13 -9.28 -25.75
CA ARG A 254 0.52 -10.11 -24.70
C ARG A 254 -0.66 -9.39 -24.03
N ALA A 255 -0.48 -8.13 -23.62
CA ALA A 255 -1.55 -7.36 -23.00
C ALA A 255 -2.75 -7.17 -23.94
N ILE A 256 -2.52 -6.93 -25.24
CA ILE A 256 -3.59 -6.83 -26.24
C ILE A 256 -4.32 -8.17 -26.42
N ALA A 257 -3.58 -9.29 -26.47
CA ALA A 257 -4.18 -10.61 -26.57
C ALA A 257 -5.04 -10.96 -25.35
N GLU A 258 -4.54 -10.69 -24.14
CA GLU A 258 -5.29 -10.89 -22.90
C GLU A 258 -6.56 -10.03 -22.83
N VAL A 259 -6.46 -8.75 -23.22
CA VAL A 259 -7.64 -7.87 -23.33
C VAL A 259 -8.63 -8.42 -24.34
N ARG A 260 -8.17 -8.86 -25.52
CA ARG A 260 -9.05 -9.45 -26.53
C ARG A 260 -9.80 -10.67 -26.00
N THR A 261 -9.10 -11.63 -25.38
CA THR A 261 -9.72 -12.82 -24.81
C THR A 261 -10.80 -12.48 -23.79
N ASP A 262 -10.57 -11.47 -22.96
CA ASP A 262 -11.55 -11.01 -21.98
C ASP A 262 -12.75 -10.27 -22.61
N LEU A 263 -12.55 -9.55 -23.72
CA LEU A 263 -13.62 -8.87 -24.47
C LEU A 263 -14.55 -9.87 -25.18
N GLU A 264 -14.08 -11.09 -25.45
CA GLU A 264 -14.87 -12.16 -26.07
C GLU A 264 -15.80 -12.89 -25.06
N GLN A 265 -15.71 -12.57 -23.76
CA GLN A 265 -16.48 -13.23 -22.71
C GLN A 265 -17.85 -12.58 -22.47
N GLU A 266 -18.84 -13.37 -22.05
CA GLU A 266 -20.18 -12.90 -21.64
C GLU A 266 -20.18 -12.21 -20.25
N ARG A 267 -19.06 -12.32 -19.54
CA ARG A 267 -18.81 -11.64 -18.26
C ARG A 267 -18.02 -10.35 -18.53
N PRO A 268 -18.46 -9.19 -18.03
CA PRO A 268 -17.73 -7.95 -18.20
C PRO A 268 -16.29 -8.07 -17.69
N MET A 269 -15.34 -7.70 -18.55
CA MET A 269 -13.93 -7.63 -18.19
C MET A 269 -13.72 -6.62 -17.06
N ARG A 270 -12.84 -6.95 -16.12
CA ARG A 270 -12.34 -6.04 -15.08
C ARG A 270 -10.81 -6.19 -15.02
N ARG A 271 -10.12 -5.56 -15.98
CA ARG A 271 -8.68 -5.70 -16.17
C ARG A 271 -7.92 -4.43 -15.83
N LEU A 272 -6.81 -4.59 -15.12
CA LEU A 272 -5.83 -3.53 -14.87
C LEU A 272 -4.59 -3.77 -15.72
N VAL A 273 -4.20 -2.79 -16.53
CA VAL A 273 -2.96 -2.79 -17.29
C VAL A 273 -1.98 -1.85 -16.58
N VAL A 274 -0.88 -2.42 -16.11
CA VAL A 274 0.19 -1.66 -15.46
C VAL A 274 1.38 -1.61 -16.38
N GLY A 275 1.94 -0.43 -16.58
CA GLY A 275 3.17 -0.29 -17.33
C GLY A 275 3.82 1.03 -17.00
N ASP A 276 5.14 1.09 -17.19
CA ASP A 276 5.90 2.31 -16.93
C ASP A 276 5.47 3.48 -17.85
N VAL A 277 5.83 4.72 -17.53
CA VAL A 277 5.63 5.88 -18.39
C VAL A 277 6.37 5.66 -19.71
N GLY A 278 5.64 5.66 -20.83
CA GLY A 278 6.23 5.39 -22.14
C GLY A 278 6.33 3.92 -22.53
N SER A 279 5.84 2.99 -21.71
CA SER A 279 5.69 1.56 -22.08
C SER A 279 4.68 1.32 -23.22
N GLY A 280 3.97 2.36 -23.67
CA GLY A 280 3.02 2.29 -24.78
C GLY A 280 1.64 1.75 -24.41
N LYS A 281 1.20 1.97 -23.16
CA LYS A 281 -0.18 1.73 -22.68
C LYS A 281 -1.27 2.23 -23.64
N THR A 282 -1.03 3.38 -24.27
CA THR A 282 -1.87 3.94 -25.34
C THR A 282 -2.20 2.94 -26.44
N GLN A 283 -1.27 2.05 -26.80
CA GLN A 283 -1.51 1.05 -27.84
C GLN A 283 -2.54 -0.01 -27.41
N VAL A 284 -2.62 -0.32 -26.12
CA VAL A 284 -3.65 -1.22 -25.58
C VAL A 284 -5.01 -0.52 -25.59
N ILE A 285 -5.08 0.79 -25.27
CA ILE A 285 -6.30 1.60 -25.39
C ILE A 285 -6.82 1.56 -26.83
N LEU A 286 -5.94 1.88 -27.80
CA LEU A 286 -6.30 1.92 -29.21
C LEU A 286 -6.76 0.55 -29.74
N ALA A 287 -6.07 -0.54 -29.37
CA ALA A 287 -6.48 -1.89 -29.76
C ALA A 287 -7.87 -2.26 -29.20
N ALA A 288 -8.10 -2.00 -27.91
CA ALA A 288 -9.36 -2.32 -27.25
C ALA A 288 -10.53 -1.53 -27.85
N SER A 289 -10.33 -0.22 -28.08
CA SER A 289 -11.33 0.64 -28.73
C SER A 289 -11.62 0.22 -30.16
N LEU A 290 -10.60 -0.22 -30.92
CA LEU A 290 -10.77 -0.77 -32.26
C LEU A 290 -11.59 -2.05 -32.25
N ILE A 291 -11.28 -3.00 -31.37
CA ILE A 291 -12.03 -4.25 -31.22
C ILE A 291 -13.50 -3.95 -30.93
N ALA A 292 -13.77 -3.06 -29.96
CA ALA A 292 -15.12 -2.68 -29.61
C ALA A 292 -15.88 -2.03 -30.79
N ALA A 293 -15.24 -1.10 -31.51
CA ALA A 293 -15.87 -0.42 -32.64
C ALA A 293 -16.16 -1.37 -33.82
N GLN A 294 -15.21 -2.25 -34.17
CA GLN A 294 -15.39 -3.21 -35.27
C GLN A 294 -16.38 -4.33 -34.95
N ALA A 295 -16.51 -4.72 -33.68
CA ALA A 295 -17.56 -5.62 -33.23
C ALA A 295 -18.95 -4.95 -33.19
N GLY A 296 -19.06 -3.68 -33.63
CA GLY A 296 -20.30 -2.91 -33.65
C GLY A 296 -20.65 -2.23 -32.31
N GLY A 297 -19.87 -2.48 -31.26
CA GLY A 297 -20.03 -1.89 -29.94
C GLY A 297 -19.57 -0.43 -29.85
N ARG A 298 -19.72 0.15 -28.66
CA ARG A 298 -19.27 1.51 -28.34
C ARG A 298 -18.31 1.51 -27.17
N SER A 299 -17.37 2.44 -27.17
CA SER A 299 -16.42 2.62 -26.08
C SER A 299 -16.31 4.07 -25.61
N ALA A 300 -16.00 4.25 -24.33
CA ALA A 300 -15.60 5.53 -23.77
C ALA A 300 -14.17 5.44 -23.21
N VAL A 301 -13.33 6.42 -23.53
CA VAL A 301 -11.94 6.52 -23.07
C VAL A 301 -11.80 7.78 -22.22
N MET A 302 -11.73 7.60 -20.91
CA MET A 302 -11.57 8.68 -19.94
C MET A 302 -10.09 8.89 -19.59
N LEU A 303 -9.61 10.10 -19.78
CA LEU A 303 -8.21 10.50 -19.65
C LEU A 303 -8.07 11.65 -18.64
N PRO A 304 -6.93 11.77 -17.94
CA PRO A 304 -6.71 12.73 -16.85
C PRO A 304 -6.78 14.20 -17.26
N THR A 305 -6.47 14.55 -18.52
CA THR A 305 -6.36 15.95 -18.96
C THR A 305 -6.90 16.14 -20.38
N GLY A 306 -7.35 17.36 -20.68
CA GLY A 306 -7.87 17.70 -22.02
C GLY A 306 -6.83 17.48 -23.12
N ILE A 307 -5.58 17.86 -22.84
CA ILE A 307 -4.45 17.71 -23.79
C ILE A 307 -4.18 16.24 -24.15
N LEU A 308 -4.22 15.33 -23.16
CA LEU A 308 -4.06 13.91 -23.43
C LEU A 308 -5.29 13.36 -24.17
N ALA A 309 -6.48 13.83 -23.83
CA ALA A 309 -7.71 13.48 -24.56
C ALA A 309 -7.69 13.90 -26.02
N GLU A 310 -7.20 15.11 -26.32
CA GLU A 310 -7.00 15.59 -27.69
C GLU A 310 -6.04 14.69 -28.47
N GLN A 311 -4.89 14.34 -27.88
CA GLN A 311 -3.89 13.49 -28.52
C GLN A 311 -4.45 12.09 -28.83
N ILE A 312 -5.05 11.44 -27.83
CA ILE A 312 -5.61 10.10 -28.00
C ILE A 312 -6.78 10.14 -28.99
N PHE A 313 -7.60 11.19 -28.97
CA PHE A 313 -8.65 11.38 -29.96
C PHE A 313 -8.10 11.45 -31.38
N GLU A 314 -7.00 12.16 -31.62
CA GLU A 314 -6.39 12.25 -32.96
C GLU A 314 -5.92 10.87 -33.45
N GLU A 315 -5.28 10.09 -32.58
CA GLU A 315 -4.84 8.72 -32.88
C GLU A 315 -6.04 7.78 -33.12
N VAL A 316 -7.11 7.91 -32.33
CA VAL A 316 -8.36 7.15 -32.49
C VAL A 316 -9.05 7.54 -33.79
N ALA A 317 -9.27 8.83 -34.04
CA ALA A 317 -10.01 9.34 -35.20
C ALA A 317 -9.32 9.01 -36.53
N ALA A 318 -7.99 8.89 -36.54
CA ALA A 318 -7.23 8.41 -37.69
C ALA A 318 -7.56 6.96 -38.08
N THR A 319 -8.01 6.14 -37.10
CA THR A 319 -8.33 4.73 -37.30
C THR A 319 -9.85 4.48 -37.33
N ILE A 320 -10.62 5.24 -36.56
CA ILE A 320 -12.06 5.08 -36.32
C ILE A 320 -12.69 6.47 -36.53
N PRO A 321 -13.18 6.77 -37.75
CA PRO A 321 -13.73 8.09 -38.07
C PRO A 321 -14.94 8.49 -37.21
N GLU A 322 -15.71 7.51 -36.68
CA GLU A 322 -16.82 7.77 -35.76
C GLU A 322 -16.36 8.05 -34.31
N ALA A 323 -15.29 8.83 -34.15
CA ALA A 323 -14.78 9.26 -32.85
C ALA A 323 -15.36 10.61 -32.44
N ALA A 324 -15.62 10.79 -31.15
CA ALA A 324 -15.99 12.07 -30.54
C ALA A 324 -15.02 12.43 -29.41
N LEU A 325 -14.74 13.72 -29.23
CA LEU A 325 -13.98 14.26 -28.11
C LEU A 325 -14.91 15.08 -27.22
N ILE A 326 -14.90 14.82 -25.92
CA ILE A 326 -15.59 15.62 -24.90
C ILE A 326 -14.62 16.02 -23.79
N THR A 327 -14.29 17.31 -23.74
CA THR A 327 -13.56 17.92 -22.64
C THR A 327 -14.44 18.94 -21.91
N ARG A 328 -13.89 19.64 -20.91
CA ARG A 328 -14.61 20.75 -20.26
C ARG A 328 -14.85 21.93 -21.18
N THR A 329 -13.96 22.14 -22.15
CA THR A 329 -13.91 23.35 -22.99
C THR A 329 -14.30 23.10 -24.43
N GLU A 330 -14.37 21.83 -24.86
CA GLU A 330 -14.50 21.47 -26.26
C GLU A 330 -15.32 20.19 -26.43
N GLU A 331 -16.16 20.19 -27.47
CA GLU A 331 -16.87 19.03 -28.00
C GLU A 331 -16.66 19.01 -29.52
N ARG A 332 -16.02 17.95 -30.04
CA ARG A 332 -15.68 17.83 -31.47
C ARG A 332 -15.81 16.40 -31.98
N GLY A 333 -15.93 16.22 -33.29
CA GLY A 333 -16.00 14.91 -33.95
C GLY A 333 -17.42 14.46 -34.28
N ALA A 334 -17.66 13.15 -34.29
CA ALA A 334 -18.95 12.57 -34.61
C ALA A 334 -20.02 12.93 -33.55
N PRO A 335 -21.30 13.10 -33.95
CA PRO A 335 -22.42 13.17 -33.01
C PRO A 335 -22.45 11.97 -32.06
N LEU A 336 -22.78 12.17 -30.78
CA LEU A 336 -22.68 11.13 -29.74
C LEU A 336 -23.56 9.90 -30.00
N ASP A 337 -24.69 10.05 -30.67
CA ASP A 337 -25.57 8.96 -31.09
C ASP A 337 -24.92 8.06 -32.15
N ARG A 338 -24.02 8.62 -32.98
CA ARG A 338 -23.28 7.91 -34.03
C ARG A 338 -21.87 7.51 -33.62
N ALA A 339 -21.32 8.12 -32.58
CA ALA A 339 -19.97 7.84 -32.13
C ALA A 339 -19.81 6.37 -31.69
N LYS A 340 -18.74 5.74 -32.18
CA LYS A 340 -18.26 4.41 -31.75
C LYS A 340 -17.24 4.51 -30.63
N VAL A 341 -16.49 5.60 -30.59
CA VAL A 341 -15.51 5.87 -29.53
C VAL A 341 -15.69 7.30 -29.04
N VAL A 342 -15.91 7.48 -27.74
CA VAL A 342 -15.96 8.80 -27.09
C VAL A 342 -14.72 8.95 -26.22
N VAL A 343 -13.81 9.81 -26.64
CA VAL A 343 -12.60 10.16 -25.88
C VAL A 343 -12.90 11.41 -25.04
N GLY A 344 -12.44 11.49 -23.81
CA GLY A 344 -12.71 12.66 -23.00
C GLY A 344 -12.06 12.67 -21.64
N THR A 345 -12.39 13.70 -20.87
CA THR A 345 -11.94 13.87 -19.49
C THR A 345 -13.05 13.49 -18.50
N HIS A 346 -12.94 13.92 -17.24
CA HIS A 346 -14.02 13.85 -16.26
C HIS A 346 -15.35 14.46 -16.76
N ALA A 347 -15.33 15.29 -17.81
CA ALA A 347 -16.55 15.78 -18.47
C ALA A 347 -17.49 14.65 -18.92
N LEU A 348 -16.97 13.46 -19.24
CA LEU A 348 -17.77 12.29 -19.64
C LEU A 348 -18.77 11.84 -18.55
N LEU A 349 -18.47 12.08 -17.28
CA LEU A 349 -19.33 11.67 -16.16
C LEU A 349 -20.61 12.51 -16.03
N HIS A 350 -20.63 13.68 -16.66
CA HIS A 350 -21.75 14.63 -16.62
C HIS A 350 -22.53 14.69 -17.95
N ARG A 351 -22.26 13.76 -18.87
CA ARG A 351 -22.95 13.68 -20.16
C ARG A 351 -23.74 12.38 -20.26
N ASP A 352 -24.83 12.43 -21.00
CA ASP A 352 -25.62 11.25 -21.36
C ASP A 352 -24.92 10.54 -22.52
N LEU A 353 -24.10 9.56 -22.17
CA LEU A 353 -23.39 8.73 -23.14
C LEU A 353 -24.33 7.64 -23.68
N PRO A 354 -24.17 7.25 -24.96
CA PRO A 354 -24.87 6.09 -25.48
C PRO A 354 -24.50 4.82 -24.69
N PRO A 355 -25.28 3.73 -24.80
CA PRO A 355 -24.91 2.45 -24.18
C PRO A 355 -23.50 2.02 -24.61
N LEU A 356 -22.64 1.80 -23.61
CA LEU A 356 -21.23 1.44 -23.80
C LEU A 356 -21.03 -0.06 -23.62
N ASN A 357 -20.14 -0.63 -24.43
CA ASN A 357 -19.65 -2.00 -24.28
C ASN A 357 -18.26 -2.02 -23.63
N LEU A 358 -17.48 -0.95 -23.75
CA LEU A 358 -16.15 -0.83 -23.17
C LEU A 358 -15.94 0.54 -22.52
N VAL A 359 -15.41 0.55 -21.31
CA VAL A 359 -14.97 1.75 -20.60
C VAL A 359 -13.48 1.63 -20.34
N VAL A 360 -12.69 2.57 -20.84
CA VAL A 360 -11.25 2.66 -20.64
C VAL A 360 -10.94 3.85 -19.76
N ILE A 361 -10.13 3.66 -18.71
CA ILE A 361 -9.77 4.71 -17.76
C ILE A 361 -8.24 4.71 -17.59
N ASP A 362 -7.57 5.80 -17.95
CA ASP A 362 -6.13 5.97 -17.74
C ASP A 362 -5.83 6.81 -16.49
N GLU A 363 -4.69 6.57 -15.85
CA GLU A 363 -4.26 7.21 -14.59
C GLU A 363 -5.29 7.11 -13.46
N GLN A 364 -5.63 5.87 -13.10
CA GLN A 364 -6.64 5.50 -12.09
C GLN A 364 -6.53 6.28 -10.76
N HIS A 365 -5.34 6.68 -10.32
CA HIS A 365 -5.12 7.33 -9.02
C HIS A 365 -5.65 8.76 -8.91
N ARG A 366 -5.92 9.43 -10.05
CA ARG A 366 -6.40 10.82 -10.05
C ARG A 366 -7.91 10.96 -10.02
N PHE A 367 -8.62 9.88 -10.28
CA PHE A 367 -10.07 9.84 -10.27
C PHE A 367 -10.54 9.26 -8.96
N GLY A 368 -11.41 9.98 -8.24
CA GLY A 368 -11.96 9.48 -6.98
C GLY A 368 -12.65 8.13 -7.20
N THR A 369 -12.48 7.21 -6.26
CA THR A 369 -13.05 5.84 -6.30
C THR A 369 -14.55 5.85 -6.64
N GLN A 370 -15.29 6.84 -6.14
CA GLN A 370 -16.72 7.05 -6.39
C GLN A 370 -17.05 7.46 -7.84
N GLN A 371 -16.24 8.31 -8.47
CA GLN A 371 -16.51 8.85 -9.81
C GLN A 371 -16.39 7.75 -10.89
N ARG A 372 -15.39 6.87 -10.72
CA ARG A 372 -15.23 5.66 -11.56
C ARG A 372 -16.44 4.74 -11.43
N GLN A 373 -16.86 4.50 -10.20
CA GLN A 373 -17.94 3.57 -9.92
C GLN A 373 -19.26 4.07 -10.53
N GLN A 374 -19.51 5.37 -10.52
CA GLN A 374 -20.68 5.97 -11.19
C GLN A 374 -20.76 5.65 -12.69
N LEU A 375 -19.65 5.69 -13.44
CA LEU A 375 -19.69 5.38 -14.87
C LEU A 375 -19.98 3.90 -15.13
N LEU A 376 -19.36 3.01 -14.35
CA LEU A 376 -19.57 1.57 -14.48
C LEU A 376 -20.96 1.14 -13.98
N GLU A 377 -21.52 1.83 -12.98
CA GLU A 377 -22.89 1.59 -12.49
C GLU A 377 -23.95 1.98 -13.52
N ARG A 378 -23.71 3.02 -14.32
CA ARG A 378 -24.59 3.39 -15.45
C ARG A 378 -24.50 2.40 -16.62
N HIS A 379 -23.40 1.64 -16.73
CA HIS A 379 -23.16 0.67 -17.81
C HIS A 379 -22.73 -0.69 -17.24
N PRO A 380 -23.61 -1.42 -16.53
CA PRO A 380 -23.23 -2.61 -15.76
C PRO A 380 -22.69 -3.77 -16.63
N GLY A 381 -23.11 -3.86 -17.89
CA GLY A 381 -22.63 -4.85 -18.87
C GLY A 381 -21.35 -4.44 -19.61
N ALA A 382 -20.80 -3.25 -19.37
CA ALA A 382 -19.59 -2.81 -20.07
C ALA A 382 -18.32 -3.44 -19.49
N HIS A 383 -17.45 -3.92 -20.37
CA HIS A 383 -16.06 -4.26 -20.07
C HIS A 383 -15.34 -3.02 -19.53
N ALA A 384 -14.50 -3.18 -18.50
CA ALA A 384 -13.69 -2.10 -17.94
C ALA A 384 -12.21 -2.43 -18.05
N LEU A 385 -11.49 -1.55 -18.74
CA LEU A 385 -10.04 -1.56 -18.88
C LEU A 385 -9.47 -0.37 -18.10
N GLN A 386 -8.70 -0.64 -17.06
CA GLN A 386 -8.04 0.40 -16.28
C GLN A 386 -6.55 0.39 -16.59
N LEU A 387 -5.95 1.57 -16.67
CA LEU A 387 -4.53 1.73 -16.91
C LEU A 387 -3.89 2.54 -15.79
N SER A 388 -2.70 2.14 -15.38
CA SER A 388 -1.89 2.92 -14.46
C SER A 388 -0.47 3.09 -15.00
N ALA A 389 0.03 4.33 -14.92
CA ALA A 389 1.42 4.62 -15.22
C ALA A 389 2.34 4.56 -14.00
N THR A 390 1.79 4.47 -12.78
CA THR A 390 2.59 4.12 -11.61
C THR A 390 3.00 2.66 -11.75
N PRO A 391 4.30 2.37 -11.91
CA PRO A 391 4.76 1.00 -11.85
C PRO A 391 4.37 0.44 -10.48
N ILE A 392 3.61 -0.64 -10.49
CA ILE A 392 3.28 -1.38 -9.27
C ILE A 392 4.48 -2.29 -8.98
N PRO A 393 5.00 -2.32 -7.75
CA PRO A 393 6.05 -3.27 -7.37
C PRO A 393 5.68 -4.67 -7.84
N ARG A 394 6.60 -5.41 -8.45
CA ARG A 394 6.29 -6.74 -9.04
C ARG A 394 5.57 -7.65 -8.05
N THR A 395 6.01 -7.62 -6.80
CA THR A 395 5.45 -8.40 -5.69
C THR A 395 4.03 -7.96 -5.33
N MET A 396 3.70 -6.68 -5.51
CA MET A 396 2.33 -6.16 -5.43
C MET A 396 1.50 -6.55 -6.64
N GLY A 397 2.09 -6.57 -7.84
CA GLY A 397 1.44 -7.11 -9.04
C GLY A 397 1.02 -8.57 -8.84
N LEU A 398 1.91 -9.40 -8.29
CA LEU A 398 1.62 -10.81 -7.99
C LEU A 398 0.50 -10.98 -6.96
N PHE A 399 0.47 -10.15 -5.91
CA PHE A 399 -0.61 -10.18 -4.94
C PHE A 399 -1.96 -9.82 -5.58
N LEU A 400 -1.98 -8.71 -6.32
CA LEU A 400 -3.19 -8.21 -6.99
C LEU A 400 -3.66 -9.16 -8.09
N SER A 401 -2.76 -9.82 -8.82
CA SER A 401 -3.14 -10.79 -9.85
C SER A 401 -3.90 -12.00 -9.29
N GLN A 402 -3.81 -12.27 -7.99
CA GLN A 402 -4.62 -13.32 -7.35
C GLN A 402 -6.09 -12.94 -7.17
N ALA A 403 -6.40 -11.65 -7.17
CA ALA A 403 -7.77 -11.17 -7.00
C ALA A 403 -8.34 -10.54 -8.29
N LEU A 404 -7.48 -10.13 -9.23
CA LEU A 404 -7.80 -9.19 -10.30
C LEU A 404 -7.12 -9.65 -11.60
N SER A 405 -7.78 -9.45 -12.75
CA SER A 405 -7.11 -9.66 -14.06
C SER A 405 -6.08 -8.55 -14.26
N LEU A 406 -4.78 -8.89 -14.22
CA LEU A 406 -3.67 -7.94 -14.31
C LEU A 406 -2.81 -8.24 -15.55
N SER A 407 -2.56 -7.22 -16.37
CA SER A 407 -1.55 -7.27 -17.44
C SER A 407 -0.40 -6.34 -17.12
N VAL A 408 0.84 -6.82 -17.24
CA VAL A 408 2.05 -6.03 -16.98
C VAL A 408 2.79 -5.77 -18.28
N ILE A 409 3.07 -4.50 -18.57
CA ILE A 409 3.92 -4.05 -19.68
C ILE A 409 5.28 -3.62 -19.12
N ASP A 410 6.20 -4.59 -19.05
CA ASP A 410 7.55 -4.46 -18.49
C ASP A 410 8.62 -4.10 -19.55
N GLN A 411 8.24 -4.00 -20.82
CA GLN A 411 9.14 -3.69 -21.92
C GLN A 411 8.84 -2.31 -22.51
N ALA A 412 9.83 -1.41 -22.46
CA ALA A 412 9.77 -0.14 -23.18
C ALA A 412 10.01 -0.36 -24.68
N PRO A 413 9.25 0.31 -25.59
CA PRO A 413 9.43 0.17 -27.04
C PRO A 413 10.80 0.63 -27.55
N VAL A 414 11.37 1.65 -26.90
CA VAL A 414 12.65 2.25 -27.26
C VAL A 414 13.43 2.51 -25.98
N ARG A 415 14.70 2.10 -25.94
CA ARG A 415 15.60 2.43 -24.83
C ARG A 415 15.86 3.93 -24.85
N ARG A 416 15.54 4.61 -23.75
CA ARG A 416 15.71 6.06 -23.61
C ARG A 416 17.10 6.36 -23.07
N ALA A 417 17.82 7.26 -23.72
CA ALA A 417 19.11 7.77 -23.25
C ALA A 417 18.87 8.94 -22.28
N ILE A 418 18.57 8.61 -21.02
CA ILE A 418 18.38 9.60 -19.96
C ILE A 418 19.55 9.53 -18.99
N ALA A 419 20.31 10.63 -18.88
CA ALA A 419 21.33 10.80 -17.86
C ALA A 419 20.70 11.43 -16.61
N THR A 420 20.63 10.67 -15.51
CA THR A 420 20.16 11.17 -14.21
C THR A 420 21.35 11.55 -13.35
N GLN A 421 21.30 12.72 -12.70
CA GLN A 421 22.32 13.16 -11.74
C GLN A 421 21.68 13.80 -10.51
N VAL A 422 22.09 13.36 -9.32
CA VAL A 422 21.85 14.01 -8.04
C VAL A 422 22.98 15.01 -7.79
N LEU A 423 22.63 16.28 -7.75
CA LEU A 423 23.58 17.38 -7.70
C LEU A 423 23.69 18.00 -6.31
N ALA A 424 24.91 18.03 -5.80
CA ALA A 424 25.29 18.90 -4.70
C ALA A 424 25.36 20.36 -5.16
N ARG A 425 25.30 21.30 -4.21
CA ARG A 425 25.26 22.75 -4.50
C ARG A 425 26.42 23.23 -5.38
N HIS A 426 27.63 22.69 -5.18
CA HIS A 426 28.83 23.04 -5.95
C HIS A 426 28.79 22.54 -7.41
N GLN A 427 27.90 21.60 -7.74
CA GLN A 427 27.76 21.02 -9.08
C GLN A 427 26.68 21.71 -9.92
N LEU A 428 25.85 22.58 -9.33
CA LEU A 428 24.80 23.35 -10.03
C LEU A 428 25.28 24.13 -11.25
N PRO A 429 26.49 24.73 -11.29
CA PRO A 429 26.98 25.40 -12.50
C PRO A 429 26.99 24.50 -13.74
N SER A 430 27.26 23.20 -13.58
CA SER A 430 27.25 22.24 -14.70
C SER A 430 25.86 22.00 -15.27
N MET A 431 24.84 21.98 -14.41
CA MET A 431 23.43 21.90 -14.82
C MET A 431 23.02 23.14 -15.62
N PHE A 432 23.39 24.34 -15.14
CA PHE A 432 23.07 25.58 -15.86
C PHE A 432 23.76 25.65 -17.23
N ALA A 433 25.02 25.22 -17.33
CA ALA A 433 25.72 25.13 -18.61
C ALA A 433 25.03 24.15 -19.58
N ARG A 434 24.51 23.02 -19.08
CA ARG A 434 23.70 22.09 -19.89
C ARG A 434 22.40 22.75 -20.35
N ILE A 435 21.67 23.41 -19.45
CA ILE A 435 20.43 24.12 -19.78
C ILE A 435 20.68 25.14 -20.91
N GLU A 436 21.74 25.94 -20.81
CA GLU A 436 22.11 26.94 -21.81
C GLU A 436 22.40 26.30 -23.18
N ALA A 437 23.14 25.18 -23.21
CA ALA A 437 23.42 24.44 -24.43
C ALA A 437 22.14 23.87 -25.10
N GLU A 438 21.22 23.32 -24.31
CA GLU A 438 19.97 22.74 -24.83
C GLU A 438 19.02 23.81 -25.36
N ILE A 439 18.91 24.95 -24.68
CA ILE A 439 18.13 26.09 -25.17
C ILE A 439 18.70 26.63 -26.49
N ALA A 440 20.03 26.68 -26.64
CA ALA A 440 20.67 27.10 -27.88
C ALA A 440 20.35 26.18 -29.07
N LEU A 441 20.01 24.91 -28.81
CA LEU A 441 19.52 23.95 -29.81
C LEU A 441 18.00 24.07 -30.08
N GLY A 442 17.32 25.01 -29.44
CA GLY A 442 15.86 25.16 -29.51
C GLY A 442 15.11 24.07 -28.74
N HIS A 443 15.78 23.37 -27.82
CA HIS A 443 15.14 22.39 -26.96
C HIS A 443 14.45 23.04 -25.77
N GLN A 444 13.60 22.26 -25.10
CA GLN A 444 12.74 22.72 -24.03
C GLN A 444 13.21 22.18 -22.68
N VAL A 445 12.98 22.97 -21.64
CA VAL A 445 13.49 22.74 -20.29
C VAL A 445 12.37 22.92 -19.27
N PHE A 446 12.27 21.98 -18.32
CA PHE A 446 11.47 22.12 -17.11
C PHE A 446 12.36 22.41 -15.91
N VAL A 447 11.95 23.40 -15.12
CA VAL A 447 12.53 23.70 -13.81
C VAL A 447 11.44 23.59 -12.75
N ILE A 448 11.59 22.64 -11.85
CA ILE A 448 10.54 22.22 -10.91
C ILE A 448 10.93 22.60 -9.48
N TYR A 449 10.03 23.30 -8.80
CA TYR A 449 10.09 23.64 -7.38
C TYR A 449 8.95 22.90 -6.65
N PRO A 450 9.23 21.77 -5.99
CA PRO A 450 8.19 20.93 -5.39
C PRO A 450 7.42 21.66 -4.29
N THR A 451 6.11 21.43 -4.21
CA THR A 451 5.25 21.99 -3.17
C THR A 451 4.55 20.86 -2.42
N ILE A 452 4.62 20.86 -1.09
CA ILE A 452 4.02 19.79 -0.26
C ILE A 452 2.57 20.15 0.08
N GLU A 453 2.27 21.43 0.35
CA GLU A 453 0.92 21.87 0.80
C GLU A 453 0.47 23.22 0.21
N GLY A 454 1.26 23.81 -0.70
CA GLY A 454 0.93 25.11 -1.31
C GLY A 454 1.06 26.28 -0.32
N GLY A 455 2.03 26.21 0.59
CA GLY A 455 2.38 27.30 1.49
C GLY A 455 2.91 28.53 0.74
N GLU A 456 2.88 29.69 1.39
CA GLU A 456 3.33 30.96 0.78
C GLU A 456 4.83 30.93 0.39
N GLU A 457 5.66 30.19 1.14
CA GLU A 457 7.09 30.05 0.88
C GLU A 457 7.40 29.29 -0.42
N ASP A 458 6.67 28.21 -0.69
CA ASP A 458 6.79 27.39 -1.90
C ASP A 458 6.55 28.23 -3.18
N VAL A 459 5.57 29.13 -3.12
CA VAL A 459 5.25 30.07 -4.22
C VAL A 459 6.31 31.15 -4.34
N ALA A 460 6.94 31.55 -3.25
CA ALA A 460 8.03 32.52 -3.26
C ALA A 460 9.28 31.97 -3.96
N ASP A 461 9.65 30.71 -3.70
CA ASP A 461 10.77 30.05 -4.39
C ASP A 461 10.54 29.92 -5.90
N LEU A 462 9.34 29.50 -6.29
CA LEU A 462 8.95 29.46 -7.70
C LEU A 462 9.10 30.82 -8.39
N LYS A 463 8.60 31.89 -7.76
CA LYS A 463 8.69 33.27 -8.27
C LYS A 463 10.14 33.75 -8.37
N ARG A 464 10.98 33.44 -7.38
CA ARG A 464 12.43 33.73 -7.42
C ARG A 464 13.11 33.01 -8.57
N GLY A 465 12.84 31.72 -8.73
CA GLY A 465 13.34 30.91 -9.84
C GLY A 465 12.93 31.49 -11.19
N HIS A 466 11.65 31.80 -11.35
CA HIS A 466 11.14 32.44 -12.56
C HIS A 466 11.85 33.77 -12.86
N ALA A 467 11.97 34.67 -11.89
CA ALA A 467 12.65 35.95 -12.09
C ALA A 467 14.11 35.78 -12.54
N TRP A 468 14.82 34.82 -11.94
CA TRP A 468 16.21 34.52 -12.29
C TRP A 468 16.33 33.99 -13.72
N PHE A 469 15.51 33.01 -14.11
CA PHE A 469 15.50 32.49 -15.48
C PHE A 469 15.05 33.55 -16.48
N ALA A 470 14.01 34.31 -16.20
CA ALA A 470 13.48 35.35 -17.10
C ALA A 470 14.50 36.48 -17.36
N GLN A 471 15.32 36.83 -16.37
CA GLN A 471 16.41 37.78 -16.54
C GLN A 471 17.50 37.23 -17.48
N ARG A 472 17.80 35.93 -17.40
CA ARG A 472 18.86 35.27 -18.17
C ARG A 472 18.41 34.89 -19.59
N TYR A 473 17.13 34.57 -19.77
CA TYR A 473 16.52 34.13 -21.03
C TYR A 473 15.25 34.95 -21.35
N PRO A 474 15.38 36.25 -21.70
CA PRO A 474 14.23 37.11 -21.95
C PRO A 474 13.31 36.56 -23.05
N GLY A 475 12.00 36.51 -22.77
CA GLY A 475 10.98 36.05 -23.72
C GLY A 475 10.89 34.53 -23.90
N GLN A 476 11.76 33.73 -23.27
CA GLN A 476 11.78 32.27 -23.40
C GLN A 476 11.30 31.53 -22.14
N VAL A 477 10.86 32.26 -21.12
CA VAL A 477 10.54 31.72 -19.79
C VAL A 477 9.11 32.04 -19.43
N GLU A 478 8.36 31.03 -19.02
CA GLU A 478 7.01 31.17 -18.47
C GLU A 478 6.91 30.41 -17.14
N MET A 479 5.89 30.75 -16.35
CA MET A 479 5.63 30.11 -15.07
C MET A 479 4.19 29.58 -15.00
N THR A 480 4.02 28.42 -14.36
CA THR A 480 2.68 27.91 -14.00
C THR A 480 2.76 27.06 -12.74
N PHE A 481 1.65 26.84 -12.04
CA PHE A 481 1.60 26.04 -10.81
C PHE A 481 0.27 25.27 -10.70
N GLY A 482 0.17 24.34 -9.75
CA GLY A 482 -0.95 23.38 -9.68
C GLY A 482 -2.36 24.00 -9.73
N ARG A 483 -2.56 25.10 -9.00
CA ARG A 483 -3.84 25.85 -8.88
C ARG A 483 -4.02 26.96 -9.93
N ASP A 484 -3.10 27.09 -10.88
CA ASP A 484 -3.18 28.11 -11.93
C ASP A 484 -4.34 27.77 -12.91
N PRO A 485 -5.35 28.64 -13.06
CA PRO A 485 -6.44 28.43 -14.01
C PRO A 485 -5.97 28.45 -15.47
N ASN A 486 -4.83 29.09 -15.77
CA ASN A 486 -4.28 29.22 -17.13
C ASN A 486 -3.24 28.13 -17.46
N LYS A 487 -3.02 27.16 -16.57
CA LYS A 487 -2.03 26.09 -16.75
C LYS A 487 -2.12 25.38 -18.11
N GLU A 488 -3.33 25.02 -18.54
CA GLU A 488 -3.51 24.35 -19.84
C GLU A 488 -3.13 25.26 -21.02
N VAL A 489 -3.41 26.57 -20.92
CA VAL A 489 -3.03 27.55 -21.95
C VAL A 489 -1.51 27.66 -22.03
N THR A 490 -0.83 27.84 -20.90
CA THR A 490 0.64 27.92 -20.84
C THR A 490 1.30 26.67 -21.42
N LEU A 491 0.79 25.48 -21.08
CA LEU A 491 1.31 24.22 -21.61
C LEU A 491 1.05 24.05 -23.12
N ARG A 492 -0.09 24.52 -23.65
CA ARG A 492 -0.35 24.54 -25.10
C ARG A 492 0.59 25.48 -25.84
N ARG A 493 0.85 26.68 -25.29
CA ARG A 493 1.83 27.63 -25.83
C ARG A 493 3.24 27.02 -25.87
N MET A 494 3.63 26.31 -24.80
CA MET A 494 4.89 25.58 -24.78
C MET A 494 4.96 24.49 -25.85
N ARG A 495 3.89 23.72 -26.05
CA ARG A 495 3.84 22.68 -27.09
C ARG A 495 3.97 23.27 -28.51
N ARG A 496 3.53 24.51 -28.71
CA ARG A 496 3.71 25.29 -29.95
C ARG A 496 5.09 25.93 -30.07
N GLU A 497 5.97 25.66 -29.11
CA GLU A 497 7.35 26.15 -29.06
C GLU A 497 7.44 27.69 -28.95
N GLU A 498 6.39 28.34 -28.41
CA GLU A 498 6.36 29.79 -28.18
C GLU A 498 7.40 30.25 -27.13
N PHE A 499 7.84 29.33 -26.28
CA PHE A 499 8.91 29.52 -25.29
C PHE A 499 9.58 28.18 -24.95
N GLN A 500 10.77 28.23 -24.34
CA GLN A 500 11.63 27.06 -24.14
C GLN A 500 11.70 26.59 -22.69
N ILE A 501 11.57 27.49 -21.70
CA ILE A 501 11.72 27.18 -20.28
C ILE A 501 10.39 27.33 -19.55
N LEU A 502 9.96 26.27 -18.87
CA LEU A 502 8.83 26.32 -17.94
C LEU A 502 9.31 26.18 -16.51
N VAL A 503 9.06 27.21 -15.70
CA VAL A 503 9.30 27.19 -14.26
C VAL A 503 7.99 26.84 -13.55
N THR A 504 7.97 25.76 -12.78
CA THR A 504 6.69 25.22 -12.28
C THR A 504 6.82 24.40 -11.01
N THR A 505 5.68 24.03 -10.40
CA THR A 505 5.64 23.21 -9.20
C THR A 505 5.55 21.72 -9.52
N SER A 506 5.49 20.86 -8.49
CA SER A 506 5.36 19.39 -8.58
C SER A 506 4.12 18.89 -9.36
N VAL A 507 3.31 19.79 -9.93
CA VAL A 507 2.08 19.50 -10.67
C VAL A 507 2.29 19.59 -12.20
N VAL A 508 3.47 19.22 -12.69
CA VAL A 508 3.62 18.80 -14.10
C VAL A 508 3.31 17.32 -14.25
N GLU A 509 2.24 16.87 -13.60
CA GLU A 509 1.64 15.58 -13.92
C GLU A 509 0.72 15.70 -15.15
N VAL A 510 0.59 16.87 -15.80
CA VAL A 510 -0.31 17.04 -16.96
C VAL A 510 0.21 16.18 -18.10
N GLY A 511 -0.57 15.24 -18.63
CA GLY A 511 -0.17 14.26 -19.67
C GLY A 511 0.20 14.84 -21.05
N ILE A 512 0.98 15.92 -21.08
CA ILE A 512 1.46 16.57 -22.28
C ILE A 512 2.74 15.91 -22.78
N SER A 513 2.75 15.51 -24.05
CA SER A 513 3.95 15.09 -24.76
C SER A 513 4.65 16.32 -25.33
N LEU A 514 5.86 16.60 -24.87
CA LEU A 514 6.75 17.63 -25.43
C LEU A 514 7.94 16.92 -26.11
N PRO A 515 7.93 16.76 -27.43
CA PRO A 515 8.99 16.02 -28.15
C PRO A 515 10.39 16.60 -27.94
N LYS A 516 10.49 17.93 -27.78
CA LYS A 516 11.75 18.67 -27.59
C LYS A 516 12.13 18.88 -26.12
N LEU A 517 11.44 18.26 -25.17
CA LEU A 517 11.80 18.34 -23.76
C LEU A 517 13.04 17.48 -23.49
N THR A 518 14.19 18.12 -23.32
CA THR A 518 15.47 17.44 -23.10
C THR A 518 16.00 17.60 -21.69
N VAL A 519 15.63 18.65 -20.95
CA VAL A 519 16.08 18.84 -19.56
C VAL A 519 14.91 18.95 -18.60
N VAL A 520 14.99 18.22 -17.49
CA VAL A 520 14.14 18.43 -16.31
C VAL A 520 15.08 18.60 -15.11
N ALA A 521 15.02 19.77 -14.48
CA ALA A 521 15.78 20.11 -13.29
C ALA A 521 14.83 20.31 -12.10
N ILE A 522 15.11 19.67 -10.98
CA ILE A 522 14.26 19.70 -9.78
C ILE A 522 15.08 20.25 -8.62
N SER A 523 14.60 21.33 -8.00
CA SER A 523 15.22 22.00 -6.85
C SER A 523 14.45 21.66 -5.58
N GLY A 524 15.07 20.94 -4.64
CA GLY A 524 14.37 20.39 -3.46
C GLY A 524 13.80 18.99 -3.72
N ALA A 525 14.50 18.17 -4.50
CA ALA A 525 14.04 16.83 -4.91
C ALA A 525 13.72 15.89 -3.74
N GLU A 526 14.31 16.12 -2.56
CA GLU A 526 14.01 15.39 -1.32
C GLU A 526 12.57 15.59 -0.84
N ARG A 527 11.82 16.56 -1.38
CA ARG A 527 10.42 16.79 -1.03
C ARG A 527 9.45 15.96 -1.87
N MET A 528 9.93 15.30 -2.92
CA MET A 528 9.10 14.52 -3.84
C MET A 528 9.16 13.01 -3.57
N GLY A 529 8.10 12.30 -3.95
CA GLY A 529 8.10 10.84 -3.96
C GLY A 529 8.84 10.27 -5.17
N LEU A 530 9.46 9.10 -5.00
CA LEU A 530 10.24 8.45 -6.07
C LEU A 530 9.38 8.12 -7.29
N ALA A 531 8.13 7.70 -7.10
CA ALA A 531 7.20 7.46 -8.19
C ALA A 531 6.95 8.72 -9.03
N THR A 532 6.74 9.88 -8.39
CA THR A 532 6.54 11.17 -9.09
C THR A 532 7.80 11.61 -9.83
N LEU A 533 8.98 11.48 -9.19
CA LEU A 533 10.26 11.77 -9.83
C LEU A 533 10.48 10.89 -11.06
N HIS A 534 10.19 9.59 -10.95
CA HIS A 534 10.29 8.65 -12.06
C HIS A 534 9.32 8.98 -13.18
N GLN A 535 8.08 9.36 -12.86
CA GLN A 535 7.11 9.79 -13.87
C GLN A 535 7.57 11.05 -14.62
N LEU A 536 8.20 12.01 -13.94
CA LEU A 536 8.79 13.19 -14.56
C LEU A 536 9.99 12.82 -15.44
N ARG A 537 10.87 11.95 -14.95
CA ARG A 537 11.99 11.41 -15.72
C ARG A 537 11.52 10.71 -16.99
N GLY A 538 10.45 9.93 -16.91
CA GLY A 538 9.82 9.24 -18.04
C GLY A 538 9.19 10.17 -19.10
N ARG A 539 9.22 11.50 -18.91
CA ARG A 539 8.80 12.46 -19.94
C ARG A 539 9.94 12.92 -20.84
N LEU A 540 11.17 12.74 -20.40
CA LEU A 540 12.38 13.06 -21.16
C LEU A 540 12.64 12.06 -22.30
N ALA A 541 13.58 12.44 -23.17
CA ALA A 541 14.13 11.59 -24.23
C ALA A 541 13.06 11.02 -25.17
N ARG A 542 12.17 11.89 -25.65
CA ARG A 542 11.20 11.57 -26.72
C ARG A 542 11.83 11.86 -28.09
N ALA A 543 11.27 11.25 -29.13
CA ALA A 543 11.71 11.44 -30.53
C ALA A 543 13.21 11.17 -30.79
N GLY A 544 13.86 10.32 -29.98
CA GLY A 544 15.26 9.97 -30.15
C GLY A 544 16.28 10.98 -29.59
N LEU A 545 15.82 12.08 -28.99
CA LEU A 545 16.72 13.05 -28.33
C LEU A 545 17.25 12.50 -26.99
N PRO A 546 18.48 12.85 -26.58
CA PRO A 546 18.95 12.58 -25.23
C PRO A 546 18.16 13.38 -24.18
N GLY A 547 18.12 12.87 -22.95
CA GLY A 547 17.49 13.53 -21.81
C GLY A 547 18.44 13.71 -20.64
N TRP A 548 18.31 14.82 -19.92
CA TRP A 548 19.05 15.13 -18.69
C TRP A 548 18.07 15.36 -17.54
N PHE A 549 18.19 14.54 -16.50
CA PHE A 549 17.35 14.58 -15.31
C PHE A 549 18.18 14.99 -14.09
N TYR A 550 18.03 16.24 -13.66
CA TYR A 550 18.82 16.81 -12.57
C TYR A 550 18.00 16.89 -11.28
N LEU A 551 18.54 16.33 -10.20
CA LEU A 551 17.93 16.29 -8.88
C LEU A 551 18.82 17.05 -7.90
N HIS A 552 18.43 18.26 -7.52
CA HIS A 552 19.13 19.02 -6.49
C HIS A 552 18.41 18.90 -5.16
N SER A 553 19.15 18.55 -4.11
CA SER A 553 18.62 18.55 -2.75
C SER A 553 19.01 19.82 -1.99
N HIS A 554 18.09 20.37 -1.20
CA HIS A 554 18.38 21.53 -0.34
C HIS A 554 19.01 21.15 1.00
N THR A 555 19.09 19.85 1.31
CA THR A 555 19.77 19.34 2.50
C THR A 555 21.22 18.98 2.19
N ASP A 556 22.12 19.24 3.14
CA ASP A 556 23.52 18.82 3.03
C ASP A 556 23.69 17.31 3.30
N GLU A 557 22.66 16.63 3.80
CA GLU A 557 22.63 15.18 3.98
C GLU A 557 22.42 14.46 2.66
N GLU A 558 23.14 13.36 2.46
CA GLU A 558 22.84 12.45 1.36
C GLU A 558 21.44 11.87 1.54
N VAL A 559 20.69 11.81 0.44
CA VAL A 559 19.34 11.25 0.43
C VAL A 559 19.38 9.93 -0.36
N PRO A 560 19.64 8.76 0.28
CA PRO A 560 19.91 7.50 -0.40
C PRO A 560 18.87 7.10 -1.44
N ARG A 561 17.60 7.46 -1.20
CA ARG A 561 16.51 7.16 -2.14
C ARG A 561 16.67 7.85 -3.50
N LEU A 562 17.28 9.04 -3.56
CA LEU A 562 17.47 9.77 -4.82
C LEU A 562 18.54 9.10 -5.69
N ARG A 563 19.56 8.47 -5.09
CA ARG A 563 20.58 7.68 -5.81
C ARG A 563 19.99 6.52 -6.58
N LEU A 564 18.89 5.94 -6.09
CA LEU A 564 18.18 4.90 -6.81
C LEU A 564 17.76 5.35 -8.23
N LEU A 565 17.41 6.63 -8.41
CA LEU A 565 17.06 7.19 -9.71
C LEU A 565 18.28 7.40 -10.63
N GLU A 566 19.50 7.42 -10.09
CA GLU A 566 20.73 7.39 -10.89
C GLU A 566 21.06 5.97 -11.35
N GLU A 567 20.87 4.99 -10.46
CA GLU A 567 21.29 3.60 -10.66
C GLU A 567 20.39 2.84 -11.65
N THR A 568 19.09 3.13 -11.67
CA THR A 568 18.15 2.38 -12.52
C THR A 568 17.16 3.26 -13.27
N LEU A 569 16.92 2.91 -14.54
CA LEU A 569 15.85 3.48 -15.36
C LEU A 569 14.53 2.69 -15.23
N ASP A 570 14.55 1.52 -14.57
CA ASP A 570 13.39 0.63 -14.45
C ASP A 570 12.41 1.15 -13.38
N GLY A 571 11.22 1.56 -13.82
CA GLY A 571 10.15 1.99 -12.95
C GLY A 571 9.67 0.92 -11.96
N PHE A 572 9.69 -0.37 -12.33
CA PHE A 572 9.30 -1.45 -11.43
C PHE A 572 10.28 -1.63 -10.28
N ALA A 573 11.59 -1.52 -10.57
CA ALA A 573 12.64 -1.53 -9.55
C ALA A 573 12.50 -0.32 -8.60
N ILE A 574 12.19 0.87 -9.15
CA ILE A 574 11.96 2.07 -8.33
C ILE A 574 10.74 1.92 -7.43
N ALA A 575 9.64 1.43 -7.98
CA ALA A 575 8.43 1.17 -7.21
C ALA A 575 8.69 0.17 -6.09
N GLU A 576 9.44 -0.90 -6.35
CA GLU A 576 9.75 -1.91 -5.34
C GLU A 576 10.55 -1.33 -4.17
N GLN A 577 11.51 -0.44 -4.44
CA GLN A 577 12.29 0.21 -3.40
C GLN A 577 11.50 1.31 -2.66
N ASP A 578 10.70 2.11 -3.37
CA ASP A 578 9.80 3.08 -2.75
C ASP A 578 8.79 2.37 -1.84
N MET A 579 8.27 1.21 -2.26
CA MET A 579 7.40 0.36 -1.43
C MET A 579 8.12 -0.21 -0.21
N LYS A 580 9.40 -0.61 -0.31
CA LYS A 580 10.19 -1.03 0.85
C LYS A 580 10.37 0.09 1.87
N LEU A 581 10.53 1.33 1.40
CA LEU A 581 10.73 2.52 2.24
C LEU A 581 9.42 3.03 2.86
N ARG A 582 8.33 3.10 2.10
CA ARG A 582 7.02 3.65 2.54
C ARG A 582 6.08 2.62 3.12
N GLY A 583 6.25 1.35 2.76
CA GLY A 583 5.29 0.29 3.03
C GLY A 583 4.06 0.31 2.12
N TRP A 584 3.16 -0.65 2.32
CA TRP A 584 1.95 -0.85 1.51
C TRP A 584 0.75 0.04 1.91
N GLY A 585 0.97 1.02 2.80
CA GLY A 585 -0.08 1.74 3.51
C GLY A 585 -1.12 2.39 2.61
N ASP A 586 -0.72 3.01 1.49
CA ASP A 586 -1.64 3.75 0.62
C ASP A 586 -2.66 2.83 -0.08
N LEU A 587 -2.30 1.60 -0.42
CA LEU A 587 -3.22 0.64 -1.06
C LEU A 587 -4.10 -0.07 -0.02
N ILE A 588 -3.57 -0.28 1.20
CA ILE A 588 -4.32 -0.80 2.35
C ILE A 588 -5.27 0.27 2.92
N SER A 589 -5.00 1.57 2.74
CA SER A 589 -5.87 2.65 3.23
C SER A 589 -7.30 2.58 2.64
N GLY A 590 -7.45 2.03 1.43
CA GLY A 590 -8.76 1.69 0.86
C GLY A 590 -9.47 0.54 1.59
N LEU A 591 -8.72 -0.39 2.21
CA LEU A 591 -9.21 -1.41 3.13
C LEU A 591 -9.46 -0.84 4.53
N ASP A 592 -8.70 0.16 4.98
CA ASP A 592 -8.97 0.88 6.24
C ASP A 592 -10.29 1.67 6.16
N GLN A 593 -10.64 2.25 5.00
CA GLN A 593 -11.99 2.81 4.77
C GLN A 593 -13.09 1.73 4.84
N SER A 594 -12.77 0.47 4.55
CA SER A 594 -13.67 -0.67 4.72
C SER A 594 -13.67 -1.25 6.15
N GLY A 595 -12.90 -0.66 7.07
CA GLY A 595 -12.80 -1.07 8.47
C GLY A 595 -11.95 -2.33 8.70
N GLN A 596 -11.15 -2.76 7.73
CA GLN A 596 -10.27 -3.93 7.85
C GLN A 596 -8.82 -3.49 8.13
N HIS A 597 -8.45 -3.40 9.41
CA HIS A 597 -7.05 -3.26 9.81
C HIS A 597 -6.33 -4.60 9.69
N LEU A 598 -5.22 -4.65 8.94
CA LEU A 598 -4.34 -5.82 8.91
C LEU A 598 -3.61 -5.96 10.24
N ARG A 599 -3.78 -7.09 10.94
CA ARG A 599 -3.23 -7.34 12.27
C ARG A 599 -1.97 -8.20 12.25
N PHE A 600 -1.84 -9.12 11.28
CA PHE A 600 -0.75 -10.11 11.25
C PHE A 600 0.10 -10.01 9.98
N PHE A 601 -0.57 -9.94 8.83
CA PHE A 601 0.04 -9.86 7.51
C PHE A 601 0.68 -8.49 7.34
N LYS A 602 2.00 -8.49 7.23
CA LYS A 602 2.80 -7.33 6.84
C LYS A 602 3.30 -7.58 5.43
N PRO A 603 2.66 -7.01 4.40
CA PRO A 603 3.04 -7.30 3.03
C PRO A 603 4.54 -7.12 2.74
N GLN A 604 5.20 -6.14 3.36
CA GLN A 604 6.65 -5.92 3.19
C GLN A 604 7.52 -7.13 3.57
N GLN A 605 7.05 -7.96 4.51
CA GLN A 605 7.81 -9.08 5.10
C GLN A 605 7.24 -10.44 4.67
N ASP A 606 5.94 -10.51 4.44
CA ASP A 606 5.19 -11.76 4.41
C ASP A 606 4.76 -12.20 3.00
N LEU A 607 5.24 -11.54 1.94
CA LEU A 607 4.86 -11.88 0.55
C LEU A 607 5.26 -13.30 0.13
N HIS A 608 6.30 -13.87 0.73
CA HIS A 608 6.67 -15.26 0.50
C HIS A 608 5.56 -16.25 0.93
N LEU A 609 4.62 -15.82 1.79
CA LEU A 609 3.46 -16.63 2.18
C LEU A 609 2.37 -16.67 1.12
N LEU A 610 2.47 -15.86 0.05
CA LEU A 610 1.52 -15.95 -1.07
C LEU A 610 1.56 -17.31 -1.74
N ASP A 611 2.72 -17.95 -1.84
CA ASP A 611 2.86 -19.29 -2.41
C ASP A 611 2.03 -20.35 -1.65
N LYS A 612 1.70 -20.08 -0.38
CA LYS A 612 0.84 -20.93 0.47
C LYS A 612 -0.65 -20.61 0.33
N VAL A 613 -0.98 -19.49 -0.29
CA VAL A 613 -2.35 -19.04 -0.55
C VAL A 613 -2.78 -19.30 -1.99
N ILE A 614 -1.83 -19.24 -2.92
CA ILE A 614 -2.05 -19.49 -4.34
C ILE A 614 -2.24 -21.00 -4.51
N GLU A 615 -3.46 -21.42 -4.82
CA GLU A 615 -3.69 -22.75 -5.36
C GLU A 615 -2.87 -22.85 -6.65
N ARG A 616 -1.88 -23.76 -6.68
CA ARG A 616 -1.26 -24.18 -7.94
C ARG A 616 -2.31 -25.00 -8.69
N GLY A 617 -3.20 -24.29 -9.38
CA GLY A 617 -4.05 -24.84 -10.43
C GLY A 617 -3.24 -25.09 -11.69
#